data_AF-A0A3Q0NBH5-F1
#
_entry.id   AF-A0A3Q0NBH5-F1
#
_cell.length_a   1.000
_cell.length_b   1.000
_cell.length_c   1.000
_cell.angle_alpha   90.00
_cell.angle_beta   90.00
_cell.angle_gamma   90.00
#
_symmetry.space_group_name_H-M   'P 1'
#
loop_
_entity.id
_entity.type
_entity.pdbx_description
1 polymer ?
#
loop_
_entity_poly.entity_id
_entity_poly.type
_entity_poly.pdbx_seq_one_letter_code
_entity_poly.pdbx_strand_id
1 'polypeptide(L)'
;MSKGRLEAFSDGVFAIIITIIVLGMTLPDVFTAASTQAFLWEIFIFIEGGLIIGQFWYSHSRLFDQVTFISTSAVLFNILFLLVLSLIPLFTRAIMQHPDMTAPIIGFVITILITSVIFQLLHHAVNGKDSGIDNWKFRISSFIFVIALGIISFFAPQISTILFIIFPIAGWIIQLTNRRQPPK
;
A
#
# COMPACT_ATOMS: atom_id res chain seq x y z
N MET A 1 -14.52 11.83 18.87
CA MET A 1 -13.09 12.12 18.61
C MET A 1 -13.00 13.21 17.54
N SER A 2 -12.08 14.17 17.65
CA SER A 2 -11.92 15.21 16.62
C SER A 2 -11.24 14.64 15.38
N LYS A 3 -11.74 15.00 14.19
CA LYS A 3 -11.18 14.58 12.89
C LYS A 3 -9.67 14.76 12.80
N GLY A 4 -9.18 15.97 13.08
CA GLY A 4 -7.75 16.28 12.98
C GLY A 4 -6.85 15.45 13.90
N ARG A 5 -7.36 14.89 15.01
CA ARG A 5 -6.57 13.98 15.85
C ARG A 5 -6.41 12.59 15.24
N LEU A 6 -7.45 12.08 14.57
CA LEU A 6 -7.36 10.80 13.88
C LEU A 6 -6.45 10.90 12.66
N GLU A 7 -6.59 11.97 11.87
CA GLU A 7 -5.74 12.23 10.71
C GLU A 7 -4.28 12.37 11.11
N ALA A 8 -3.96 13.22 12.10
CA ALA A 8 -2.59 13.40 12.56
C ALA A 8 -1.96 12.10 13.09
N PHE A 9 -2.75 11.25 13.77
CA PHE A 9 -2.28 9.93 14.19
C PHE A 9 -1.99 9.03 12.98
N SER A 10 -2.91 8.94 12.03
CA SER A 10 -2.74 8.15 10.81
C SER A 10 -1.55 8.63 9.98
N ASP A 11 -1.39 9.94 9.77
CA ASP A 11 -0.26 10.54 9.04
C ASP A 11 1.08 10.19 9.69
N GLY A 12 1.13 10.24 11.03
CA GLY A 12 2.30 9.80 11.79
C GLY A 12 2.65 8.34 11.52
N VAL A 13 1.65 7.44 11.49
CA VAL A 13 1.86 6.03 11.18
C VAL A 13 2.32 5.82 9.73
N PHE A 14 1.70 6.49 8.76
CA PHE A 14 2.12 6.43 7.35
C PHE A 14 3.58 6.86 7.17
N ALA A 15 3.98 7.98 7.78
CA ALA A 15 5.35 8.47 7.72
C ALA A 15 6.34 7.46 8.32
N ILE A 16 6.01 6.89 9.49
CA ILE A 16 6.83 5.86 10.14
C ILE A 16 6.99 4.64 9.23
N ILE A 17 5.91 4.14 8.62
CA ILE A 17 5.97 2.98 7.73
C ILE A 17 6.96 3.21 6.58
N ILE A 18 6.89 4.36 5.89
CA ILE A 18 7.82 4.70 4.80
C ILE A 18 9.26 4.71 5.30
N THR A 19 9.51 5.33 6.46
CA THR A 19 10.87 5.37 7.04
C THR A 19 11.40 4.00 7.42
N ILE A 20 10.56 3.10 7.97
CA ILE A 20 10.98 1.74 8.33
C ILE A 20 11.36 0.95 7.07
N ILE A 21 10.69 1.17 5.93
CA ILE A 21 11.09 0.51 4.67
C ILE A 21 12.51 0.93 4.27
N VAL A 22 12.84 2.23 4.31
CA VAL A 22 14.20 2.72 4.01
C VAL A 22 15.22 2.13 4.96
N LEU A 23 14.91 2.11 6.26
CA LEU A 23 15.79 1.54 7.29
C LEU A 23 15.97 0.02 7.18
N GLY A 24 15.12 -0.66 6.39
CA GLY A 24 15.25 -2.07 6.08
C GLY A 24 16.33 -2.39 5.04
N MET A 25 16.82 -1.38 4.31
CA MET A 25 17.86 -1.55 3.30
C MET A 25 19.25 -1.76 3.91
N THR A 26 20.07 -2.56 3.24
CA THR A 26 21.44 -2.87 3.60
C THR A 26 22.39 -2.02 2.78
N LEU A 27 23.09 -1.08 3.43
CA LEU A 27 24.15 -0.33 2.76
C LEU A 27 25.38 -1.24 2.58
N PRO A 28 25.93 -1.39 1.36
CA PRO A 28 27.12 -2.20 1.17
C PRO A 28 28.36 -1.50 1.76
N ASP A 29 29.20 -2.25 2.47
CA ASP A 29 30.46 -1.75 3.03
C ASP A 29 31.47 -1.36 1.93
N VAL A 30 31.41 -2.04 0.78
CA VAL A 30 32.26 -1.80 -0.39
C VAL A 30 31.41 -1.88 -1.66
N PHE A 31 31.48 -0.85 -2.50
CA PHE A 31 30.76 -0.78 -3.77
C PHE A 31 31.50 -1.53 -4.89
N THR A 32 31.30 -2.84 -4.94
CA THR A 32 31.61 -3.68 -6.11
C THR A 32 30.44 -3.68 -7.10
N ALA A 33 30.64 -4.18 -8.33
CA ALA A 33 29.55 -4.30 -9.31
C ALA A 33 28.37 -5.13 -8.76
N ALA A 34 28.64 -6.26 -8.10
CA ALA A 34 27.62 -7.14 -7.55
C ALA A 34 26.86 -6.52 -6.37
N SER A 35 27.58 -5.91 -5.42
CA SER A 35 26.94 -5.23 -4.27
C SER A 35 26.16 -3.98 -4.68
N THR A 36 26.62 -3.25 -5.68
CA THR A 36 25.89 -2.12 -6.26
C THR A 36 24.60 -2.59 -6.92
N GLN A 37 24.63 -3.69 -7.67
CA GLN A 37 23.43 -4.28 -8.27
C GLN A 37 22.41 -4.70 -7.20
N ALA A 38 22.86 -5.34 -6.12
CA ALA A 38 21.99 -5.71 -5.00
C ALA A 38 21.39 -4.47 -4.31
N PHE A 39 22.19 -3.43 -4.09
CA PHE A 39 21.72 -2.19 -3.49
C PHE A 39 20.68 -1.45 -4.38
N LEU A 40 20.88 -1.43 -5.70
CA LEU A 40 19.90 -0.88 -6.64
C LEU A 40 18.58 -1.67 -6.64
N TRP A 41 18.65 -2.99 -6.45
CA TRP A 41 17.46 -3.83 -6.29
C TRP A 41 16.68 -3.48 -5.02
N GLU A 42 17.37 -3.27 -3.89
CA GLU A 42 16.71 -2.81 -2.66
C GLU A 42 16.10 -1.41 -2.81
N ILE A 43 16.78 -0.48 -3.50
CA ILE A 43 16.21 0.84 -3.82
C ILE A 43 14.93 0.71 -4.64
N PHE A 44 14.91 -0.18 -5.64
CA PHE A 44 13.71 -0.43 -6.44
C PHE A 44 12.54 -0.90 -5.56
N ILE A 45 12.77 -1.86 -4.67
CA ILE A 45 11.76 -2.37 -3.75
C ILE A 45 11.31 -1.28 -2.76
N PHE A 46 12.23 -0.43 -2.28
CA PHE A 46 11.87 0.72 -1.45
C PHE A 46 10.94 1.69 -2.19
N ILE A 47 11.26 2.06 -3.44
CA ILE A 47 10.42 2.96 -4.24
C ILE A 47 9.03 2.35 -4.44
N GLU A 48 8.97 1.06 -4.77
CA GLU A 48 7.71 0.33 -4.93
C GLU A 48 6.87 0.38 -3.65
N GLY A 49 7.45 0.01 -2.51
CA GLY A 49 6.77 0.05 -1.21
C GLY A 49 6.32 1.46 -0.84
N GLY A 50 7.17 2.46 -1.03
CA GLY A 50 6.84 3.87 -0.79
C GLY A 50 5.67 4.37 -1.64
N LEU A 51 5.61 4.00 -2.92
CA LEU A 51 4.49 4.35 -3.80
C LEU A 51 3.18 3.68 -3.37
N ILE A 52 3.23 2.42 -2.92
CA ILE A 52 2.05 1.70 -2.39
C ILE A 52 1.53 2.38 -1.12
N ILE A 53 2.42 2.69 -0.17
CA ILE A 53 2.05 3.38 1.07
C ILE A 53 1.51 4.79 0.77
N GLY A 54 2.16 5.52 -0.13
CA GLY A 54 1.71 6.83 -0.59
C GLY A 54 0.31 6.79 -1.22
N GLN A 55 0.00 5.75 -1.99
CA GLN A 55 -1.34 5.56 -2.57
C GLN A 55 -2.41 5.33 -1.50
N PHE A 56 -2.11 4.52 -0.48
CA PHE A 56 -3.00 4.29 0.65
C PHE A 56 -3.20 5.56 1.48
N TRP A 57 -2.12 6.29 1.78
CA TRP A 57 -2.17 7.58 2.46
C TRP A 57 -3.04 8.57 1.70
N TYR A 58 -2.81 8.73 0.41
CA TYR A 58 -3.58 9.65 -0.42
C TYR A 58 -5.07 9.30 -0.45
N SER A 59 -5.40 8.01 -0.58
CA SER A 59 -6.78 7.55 -0.57
C SER A 59 -7.44 7.75 0.80
N HIS A 60 -6.67 7.58 1.87
CA HIS A 60 -7.09 7.82 3.25
C HIS A 60 -7.36 9.31 3.51
N SER A 61 -6.44 10.21 3.17
CA SER A 61 -6.65 11.66 3.33
C SER A 61 -7.90 12.12 2.60
N ARG A 62 -8.09 11.67 1.35
CA ARG A 62 -9.31 11.98 0.58
C ARG A 62 -10.60 11.47 1.19
N LEU A 63 -10.56 10.31 1.85
CA LEU A 63 -11.72 9.76 2.53
C LEU A 63 -12.16 10.67 3.69
N PHE A 64 -11.21 11.29 4.39
CA PHE A 64 -11.51 12.15 5.53
C PHE A 64 -11.72 13.62 5.18
N ASP A 65 -11.29 14.10 4.01
CA ASP A 65 -11.42 15.51 3.56
C ASP A 65 -12.83 16.10 3.79
N GLN A 66 -13.89 15.36 3.46
CA GLN A 66 -15.29 15.84 3.51
C GLN A 66 -16.06 15.41 4.78
N VAL A 67 -15.39 14.74 5.72
CA VAL A 67 -16.03 14.18 6.92
C VAL A 67 -16.14 15.25 8.01
N THR A 68 -17.33 15.41 8.58
CA THR A 68 -17.59 16.32 9.72
C THR A 68 -17.63 15.59 11.06
N PHE A 69 -18.14 14.36 11.09
CA PHE A 69 -18.26 13.52 12.29
C PHE A 69 -17.65 12.14 12.08
N ILE A 70 -16.92 11.65 13.09
CA ILE A 70 -16.29 10.33 13.07
C ILE A 70 -17.01 9.38 14.02
N SER A 71 -17.57 8.31 13.47
CA SER A 71 -18.21 7.23 14.22
C SER A 71 -17.18 6.34 14.92
N THR A 72 -17.55 5.69 16.02
CA THR A 72 -16.67 4.72 16.73
C THR A 72 -16.24 3.58 15.81
N SER A 73 -17.11 3.12 14.91
CA SER A 73 -16.79 2.08 13.92
C SER A 73 -15.69 2.52 12.96
N ALA A 74 -15.72 3.78 12.49
CA ALA A 74 -14.67 4.33 11.64
C ALA A 74 -13.31 4.36 12.37
N VAL A 75 -13.31 4.69 13.67
CA VAL A 75 -12.08 4.65 14.48
C VAL A 75 -11.50 3.24 14.57
N LEU A 76 -12.35 2.24 14.84
CA LEU A 76 -11.92 0.84 14.92
C LEU A 76 -11.31 0.36 13.60
N PHE A 77 -12.00 0.58 12.48
CA PHE A 77 -11.48 0.17 11.17
C PHE A 77 -10.23 0.94 10.76
N ASN A 78 -10.09 2.21 11.17
CA ASN A 78 -8.85 2.96 10.96
C ASN A 78 -7.67 2.32 11.71
N ILE A 79 -7.85 1.96 12.99
CA ILE A 79 -6.81 1.30 13.78
C ILE A 79 -6.44 -0.05 13.17
N LEU A 80 -7.42 -0.87 12.80
CA LEU A 80 -7.19 -2.16 12.14
C LEU A 80 -6.47 -2.00 10.80
N PHE A 81 -6.86 -1.00 10.01
CA PHE A 81 -6.23 -0.67 8.74
C PHE A 81 -4.75 -0.33 8.95
N LEU A 82 -4.43 0.60 9.85
CA LEU A 82 -3.06 1.00 10.15
C LEU A 82 -2.23 -0.15 10.73
N LEU A 83 -2.84 -1.00 11.57
CA LEU A 83 -2.18 -2.16 12.14
C LEU A 83 -1.73 -3.15 11.05
N VAL A 84 -2.63 -3.52 10.13
CA VAL A 84 -2.25 -4.43 9.03
C VAL A 84 -1.29 -3.76 8.06
N LEU A 85 -1.50 -2.48 7.74
CA LEU A 85 -0.58 -1.71 6.89
C LEU A 85 0.83 -1.66 7.48
N SER A 86 0.98 -1.65 8.81
CA SER A 86 2.27 -1.66 9.49
C SER A 86 3.08 -2.97 9.32
N LEU A 87 2.47 -4.03 8.75
CA LEU A 87 3.16 -5.27 8.38
C LEU A 87 3.86 -5.17 7.02
N ILE A 88 3.55 -4.16 6.20
CA ILE A 88 4.18 -3.96 4.89
C ILE A 88 5.72 -3.92 5.00
N PRO A 89 6.36 -3.13 5.89
CA PRO A 89 7.82 -3.08 5.98
C PRO A 89 8.47 -4.42 6.32
N LEU A 90 7.80 -5.28 7.10
CA LEU A 90 8.30 -6.62 7.42
C LEU A 90 8.48 -7.44 6.14
N PHE A 91 7.44 -7.51 5.30
CA PHE A 91 7.49 -8.28 4.07
C PHE A 91 8.33 -7.60 2.99
N THR A 92 8.35 -6.26 2.92
CA THR A 92 9.24 -5.53 2.02
C THR A 92 10.70 -5.84 2.32
N ARG A 93 11.11 -5.83 3.60
CA ARG A 93 12.46 -6.23 4.00
C ARG A 93 12.75 -7.70 3.69
N ALA A 94 11.79 -8.59 3.90
CA ALA A 94 11.96 -9.99 3.57
C ALA A 94 12.14 -10.23 2.06
N ILE A 95 11.47 -9.45 1.19
CA ILE A 95 11.67 -9.48 -0.27
C ILE A 95 13.06 -8.94 -0.63
N MET A 96 13.53 -7.87 0.03
CA MET A 96 14.90 -7.34 -0.17
C MET A 96 15.97 -8.40 0.14
N GLN A 97 15.82 -9.10 1.26
CA GLN A 97 16.80 -10.08 1.75
C GLN A 97 16.73 -11.44 1.03
N HIS A 98 15.56 -11.79 0.50
CA HIS A 98 15.29 -13.07 -0.13
C HIS A 98 14.55 -12.90 -1.48
N PRO A 99 15.21 -12.30 -2.50
CA PRO A 99 14.57 -11.95 -3.77
C PRO A 99 14.04 -13.16 -4.54
N ASP A 100 14.60 -14.35 -4.28
CA ASP A 100 14.26 -15.60 -4.97
C ASP A 100 13.19 -16.41 -4.21
N MET A 101 12.72 -15.94 -3.06
CA MET A 101 11.73 -16.66 -2.26
C MET A 101 10.31 -16.16 -2.54
N THR A 102 9.41 -17.10 -2.80
CA THR A 102 7.97 -16.84 -2.97
C THR A 102 7.29 -16.44 -1.65
N ALA A 103 7.72 -17.00 -0.51
CA ALA A 103 7.03 -16.84 0.76
C ALA A 103 6.90 -15.36 1.22
N PRO A 104 7.96 -14.52 1.17
CA PRO A 104 7.84 -13.08 1.43
C PRO A 104 6.81 -12.36 0.54
N ILE A 105 6.79 -12.69 -0.76
CA ILE A 105 5.88 -12.09 -1.74
C ILE A 105 4.43 -12.46 -1.42
N ILE A 106 4.16 -13.71 -1.05
CA ILE A 106 2.82 -14.14 -0.64
C ILE A 106 2.36 -13.44 0.64
N GLY A 107 3.24 -13.29 1.63
CA GLY A 107 2.94 -12.51 2.83
C GLY A 107 2.60 -11.05 2.52
N PHE A 108 3.35 -10.43 1.60
CA PHE A 108 3.09 -9.08 1.10
C PHE A 108 1.73 -8.97 0.39
N VAL A 109 1.44 -9.89 -0.53
CA VAL A 109 0.17 -9.98 -1.27
C VAL A 109 -1.01 -10.11 -0.31
N ILE A 110 -0.94 -11.03 0.65
CA ILE A 110 -2.01 -11.22 1.64
C ILE A 110 -2.20 -9.95 2.46
N THR A 111 -1.11 -9.31 2.90
CA THR A 111 -1.16 -8.06 3.66
C THR A 111 -1.86 -6.95 2.88
N ILE A 112 -1.54 -6.79 1.59
CA ILE A 112 -2.20 -5.79 0.72
C ILE A 112 -3.68 -6.10 0.53
N LEU A 113 -4.06 -7.36 0.31
CA LEU A 113 -5.46 -7.76 0.14
C LEU A 113 -6.27 -7.50 1.41
N ILE A 114 -5.76 -7.91 2.58
CA ILE A 114 -6.42 -7.67 3.87
C ILE A 114 -6.52 -6.16 4.13
N THR A 115 -5.43 -5.42 3.94
CA THR A 115 -5.41 -3.96 4.10
C THR A 115 -6.47 -3.30 3.22
N SER A 116 -6.57 -3.73 1.97
CA SER A 116 -7.55 -3.20 1.02
C SER A 116 -8.98 -3.51 1.43
N VAL A 117 -9.26 -4.73 1.92
CA VAL A 117 -10.58 -5.11 2.45
C VAL A 117 -10.95 -4.26 3.66
N ILE A 118 -10.05 -4.11 4.63
CA ILE A 118 -10.29 -3.27 5.82
C ILE A 118 -10.51 -1.81 5.41
N PHE A 119 -9.75 -1.32 4.43
CA PHE A 119 -9.94 0.02 3.90
C PHE A 119 -11.34 0.22 3.27
N GLN A 120 -11.92 -0.81 2.65
CA GLN A 120 -13.32 -0.72 2.19
C GLN A 120 -14.32 -0.66 3.35
N LEU A 121 -14.07 -1.42 4.43
CA LEU A 121 -14.90 -1.36 5.63
C LEU A 121 -14.82 0.01 6.29
N LEU A 122 -13.62 0.60 6.32
CA LEU A 122 -13.40 1.98 6.77
C LEU A 122 -14.18 2.97 5.90
N HIS A 123 -14.07 2.85 4.56
CA HIS A 123 -14.81 3.70 3.63
C HIS A 123 -16.32 3.60 3.84
N HIS A 124 -16.86 2.40 4.07
CA HIS A 124 -18.27 2.20 4.36
C HIS A 124 -18.67 2.77 5.73
N ALA A 125 -17.83 2.63 6.75
CA ALA A 125 -18.08 3.18 8.08
C ALA A 125 -18.05 4.72 8.12
N VAL A 126 -17.34 5.35 7.17
CA VAL A 126 -17.25 6.80 7.03
C VAL A 126 -18.38 7.36 6.16
N ASN A 127 -18.63 6.79 4.97
CA ASN A 127 -19.59 7.33 4.00
C ASN A 127 -21.01 6.71 4.11
N GLY A 128 -21.18 5.66 4.90
CA GLY A 128 -22.46 4.95 5.01
C GLY A 128 -22.91 4.29 3.70
N LYS A 129 -24.24 4.23 3.50
CA LYS A 129 -24.87 3.64 2.30
C LYS A 129 -24.67 4.48 1.03
N ASP A 130 -24.26 5.74 1.16
CA ASP A 130 -23.98 6.65 0.04
C ASP A 130 -22.55 6.52 -0.48
N SER A 131 -21.90 5.38 -0.19
CA SER A 131 -20.62 5.00 -0.76
C SER A 131 -20.81 4.67 -2.24
N GLY A 132 -20.85 5.72 -3.08
CA GLY A 132 -21.04 5.65 -4.52
C GLY A 132 -20.39 4.41 -5.15
N ILE A 133 -21.19 3.68 -5.92
CA ILE A 133 -20.88 2.40 -6.59
C ILE A 133 -19.77 2.55 -7.66
N ASP A 134 -19.13 3.71 -7.77
CA ASP A 134 -18.47 4.15 -9.00
C ASP A 134 -17.12 3.48 -9.33
N ASN A 135 -16.50 2.75 -8.39
CA ASN A 135 -15.16 2.17 -8.61
C ASN A 135 -15.06 0.66 -8.30
N TRP A 136 -16.16 -0.09 -8.25
CA TRP A 136 -16.12 -1.53 -7.93
C TRP A 136 -15.31 -2.35 -8.93
N LYS A 137 -15.42 -2.04 -10.24
CA LYS A 137 -14.65 -2.71 -11.30
C LYS A 137 -13.14 -2.53 -11.09
N PHE A 138 -12.73 -1.31 -10.75
CA PHE A 138 -11.32 -1.01 -10.44
C PHE A 138 -10.82 -1.75 -9.20
N ARG A 139 -11.66 -1.88 -8.18
CA ARG A 139 -11.33 -2.63 -6.96
C ARG A 139 -11.13 -4.11 -7.25
N ILE A 140 -12.03 -4.72 -8.03
CA ILE A 140 -11.90 -6.12 -8.42
C ILE A 140 -10.70 -6.32 -9.34
N SER A 141 -10.48 -5.46 -10.33
CA SER A 141 -9.31 -5.57 -11.19
C SER A 141 -8.00 -5.46 -10.40
N SER A 142 -7.97 -4.59 -9.39
CA SER A 142 -6.84 -4.46 -8.47
C SER A 142 -6.59 -5.76 -7.67
N PHE A 143 -7.64 -6.39 -7.15
CA PHE A 143 -7.52 -7.68 -6.45
C PHE A 143 -7.05 -8.80 -7.37
N ILE A 144 -7.65 -8.92 -8.55
CA ILE A 144 -7.24 -9.91 -9.55
C ILE A 144 -5.77 -9.71 -9.91
N PHE A 145 -5.34 -8.46 -10.11
CA PHE A 145 -3.96 -8.13 -10.44
C PHE A 145 -2.99 -8.57 -9.32
N VAL A 146 -3.25 -8.17 -8.07
CA VAL A 146 -2.40 -8.54 -6.93
C VAL A 146 -2.36 -10.06 -6.70
N ILE A 147 -3.49 -10.75 -6.86
CA ILE A 147 -3.55 -12.22 -6.79
C ILE A 147 -2.75 -12.86 -7.92
N ALA A 148 -2.87 -12.35 -9.15
CA ALA A 148 -2.13 -12.85 -10.30
C ALA A 148 -0.61 -12.72 -10.08
N LEU A 149 -0.14 -11.61 -9.52
CA LEU A 149 1.27 -11.46 -9.14
C LEU A 149 1.70 -12.47 -8.07
N GLY A 150 0.85 -12.73 -7.08
CA GLY A 150 1.07 -13.80 -6.10
C GLY A 150 1.21 -15.18 -6.77
N ILE A 151 0.38 -15.50 -7.76
CA ILE A 151 0.49 -16.75 -8.52
C ILE A 151 1.78 -16.80 -9.34
N ILE A 152 2.14 -15.71 -10.04
CA ILE A 152 3.37 -15.62 -10.83
C ILE A 152 4.60 -15.83 -9.93
N SER A 153 4.56 -15.39 -8.68
CA SER A 153 5.68 -15.51 -7.74
C SER A 153 6.06 -16.96 -7.39
N PHE A 154 5.21 -17.95 -7.65
CA PHE A 154 5.56 -19.37 -7.50
C PHE A 154 6.47 -19.89 -8.61
N PHE A 155 6.45 -19.23 -9.77
CA PHE A 155 7.22 -19.64 -10.95
C PHE A 155 8.41 -18.71 -11.22
N ALA A 156 8.22 -17.41 -10.97
CA ALA A 156 9.24 -16.39 -11.18
C ALA A 156 9.10 -15.26 -10.13
N PRO A 157 9.67 -15.44 -8.91
CA PRO A 157 9.62 -14.46 -7.83
C PRO A 157 10.08 -13.07 -8.24
N GLN A 158 11.25 -12.94 -8.86
CA GLN A 158 11.80 -11.62 -9.21
C GLN A 158 10.95 -10.92 -10.29
N ILE A 159 10.40 -11.67 -11.25
CA ILE A 159 9.49 -11.13 -12.26
C ILE A 159 8.20 -10.62 -11.60
N SER A 160 7.64 -11.37 -10.65
CA SER A 160 6.48 -10.94 -9.88
C SER A 160 6.75 -9.62 -9.14
N THR A 161 7.89 -9.52 -8.44
CA THR A 161 8.31 -8.29 -7.77
C THR A 161 8.43 -7.12 -8.74
N ILE A 162 9.11 -7.29 -9.88
CA ILE A 162 9.24 -6.21 -10.88
C ILE A 162 7.87 -5.75 -11.40
N LEU A 163 6.96 -6.68 -11.68
CA LEU A 163 5.62 -6.36 -12.18
C LEU A 163 4.75 -5.70 -11.11
N PHE A 164 5.08 -5.86 -9.84
CA PHE A 164 4.31 -5.30 -8.73
C PHE A 164 4.31 -3.76 -8.74
N ILE A 165 5.34 -3.12 -9.29
CA ILE A 165 5.37 -1.65 -9.48
C ILE A 165 4.25 -1.12 -10.39
N ILE A 166 3.67 -1.96 -11.24
CA ILE A 166 2.52 -1.58 -12.08
C ILE A 166 1.31 -1.26 -11.20
N PHE A 167 1.14 -1.95 -10.06
CA PHE A 167 0.02 -1.73 -9.14
C PHE A 167 -0.07 -0.27 -8.66
N PRO A 168 0.95 0.30 -7.99
CA PRO A 168 0.88 1.68 -7.57
C PRO A 168 0.89 2.67 -8.74
N ILE A 169 1.61 2.41 -9.82
CA ILE A 169 1.65 3.30 -10.99
C ILE A 169 0.26 3.44 -11.62
N ALA A 170 -0.43 2.31 -11.85
CA ALA A 170 -1.78 2.33 -12.40
C ALA A 170 -2.75 3.07 -11.46
N GLY A 171 -2.63 2.85 -10.14
CA GLY A 171 -3.42 3.56 -9.14
C GLY A 171 -3.22 5.08 -9.19
N TRP A 172 -1.96 5.54 -9.22
CA TRP A 172 -1.63 6.97 -9.32
C TRP A 172 -2.13 7.60 -10.61
N ILE A 173 -1.95 6.95 -11.77
CA ILE A 173 -2.46 7.45 -13.06
C ILE A 173 -3.96 7.68 -12.99
N ILE A 174 -4.71 6.71 -12.48
CA ILE A 174 -6.18 6.80 -12.38
C ILE A 174 -6.60 7.92 -11.41
N GLN A 175 -5.90 8.08 -10.30
CA GLN A 175 -6.17 9.16 -9.35
C GLN A 175 -5.93 10.54 -9.96
N LEU A 176 -4.90 10.70 -10.78
CA LEU A 176 -4.61 11.93 -11.51
C LEU A 176 -5.66 12.23 -12.59
N THR A 177 -6.14 11.21 -13.30
CA THR A 177 -7.19 11.40 -14.32
C THR A 177 -8.53 11.77 -13.69
N ASN A 178 -8.88 11.18 -12.55
CA ASN A 178 -10.15 11.46 -11.86
C ASN A 178 -10.22 12.86 -11.23
N ARG A 179 -9.08 13.53 -11.00
CA ARG A 179 -9.04 14.94 -10.56
C ARG A 179 -9.52 15.95 -11.61
N ARG A 180 -9.56 15.56 -12.89
CA ARG A 180 -9.91 16.48 -13.99
C ARG A 180 -11.41 16.57 -14.27
N GLN A 181 -12.24 15.76 -13.62
CA GLN A 181 -13.70 15.88 -13.74
C GLN A 181 -14.23 16.78 -12.62
N PRO A 182 -14.83 17.95 -12.93
CA PRO A 182 -15.46 18.77 -11.90
C PRO A 182 -16.58 17.96 -11.20
N PRO A 183 -16.84 18.21 -9.90
CA PRO A 183 -17.99 17.63 -9.25
C PRO A 183 -19.26 18.02 -10.04
N LYS A 184 -20.07 17.01 -10.39
CA LYS A 184 -21.39 17.20 -10.98
C LYS A 184 -22.36 17.78 -9.96
#